data_AF-A0A0Q8RCM9-F1
#
_entry.id   AF-A0A0Q8RCM9-F1
#
_cell.length_a   1.000
_cell.length_b   1.000
_cell.length_c   1.000
_cell.angle_alpha   90.00
_cell.angle_beta   90.00
_cell.angle_gamma   90.00
#
_symmetry.space_group_name_H-M   'P 1'
#
loop_
_entity.id
_entity.type
_entity.pdbx_description
1 polymer ?
#
loop_
_entity_poly.entity_id
_entity_poly.type
_entity_poly.pdbx_seq_one_letter_code
_entity_poly.pdbx_strand_id
1 'polypeptide(L)'
;MKSRQADIEAAMLRYLCADVPPAEAAETGAAAKRLVEFLIASLENSDTLPDEAIVPNEFRAHFSRFGDGLRPIIKDIFGDAADDPSLARITDGYWHAVRSQA
;
A
#
# COMPACT_ATOMS: atom_id res chain seq x y z
N MET A 1 12.87 2.84 10.97
CA MET A 1 11.91 2.34 9.95
C MET A 1 10.53 2.01 10.51
N LYS A 2 10.40 1.24 11.60
CA LYS A 2 9.09 0.83 12.17
C LYS A 2 8.07 1.97 12.40
N SER A 3 8.51 3.16 12.82
CA SER A 3 7.61 4.32 12.99
C SER A 3 6.95 4.75 11.67
N ARG A 4 7.73 4.84 10.59
CA ARG A 4 7.22 5.31 9.29
C ARG A 4 6.28 4.31 8.63
N GLN A 5 6.51 3.02 8.84
CA GLN A 5 5.56 1.99 8.40
C GLN A 5 4.20 2.16 9.08
N ALA A 6 4.19 2.34 10.41
CA ALA A 6 2.94 2.55 11.16
C ALA A 6 2.21 3.84 10.70
N ASP A 7 2.94 4.89 10.37
CA ASP A 7 2.37 6.14 9.83
C ASP A 7 1.69 5.91 8.47
N ILE A 8 2.34 5.16 7.56
CA ILE A 8 1.79 4.81 6.25
C ILE A 8 0.55 3.93 6.41
N GLU A 9 0.61 2.90 7.26
CA GLU A 9 -0.53 2.03 7.57
C GLU A 9 -1.73 2.83 8.09
N ALA A 10 -1.50 3.72 9.07
CA ALA A 10 -2.56 4.53 9.65
C ALA A 10 -3.15 5.55 8.66
N ALA A 11 -2.32 6.14 7.79
CA ALA A 11 -2.80 7.05 6.75
C ALA A 11 -3.59 6.31 5.67
N MET A 12 -3.10 5.14 5.24
CA MET A 12 -3.76 4.35 4.20
C MET A 12 -5.07 3.73 4.68
N LEU A 13 -5.12 3.29 5.94
CA LEU A 13 -6.35 2.86 6.59
C LEU A 13 -7.41 3.97 6.55
N ARG A 14 -7.05 5.19 6.95
CA ARG A 14 -7.96 6.34 6.92
C ARG A 14 -8.45 6.64 5.51
N TYR A 15 -7.57 6.57 4.52
CA TYR A 15 -7.90 6.83 3.13
C TYR A 15 -8.83 5.77 2.52
N LEU A 16 -8.55 4.49 2.78
CA LEU A 16 -9.38 3.39 2.29
C LEU A 16 -10.74 3.36 2.98
N CYS A 17 -10.81 3.68 4.27
CA CYS A 17 -12.05 3.67 5.05
C CYS A 17 -12.88 4.96 4.97
N ALA A 18 -12.43 6.01 4.26
CA ALA A 18 -13.06 7.34 4.29
C ALA A 18 -14.57 7.32 3.95
N ASP A 19 -15.01 6.40 3.09
CA ASP A 19 -16.40 6.26 2.64
C ASP A 19 -16.95 4.83 2.83
N VAL A 20 -16.29 4.02 3.66
CA VAL A 20 -16.62 2.61 3.81
C VAL A 20 -17.69 2.42 4.91
N PRO A 21 -18.78 1.68 4.64
CA PRO A 21 -19.76 1.35 5.67
C PRO A 21 -19.13 0.64 6.86
N PRO A 22 -19.62 0.84 8.10
CA PRO A 22 -19.06 0.19 9.29
C PRO A 22 -18.96 -1.34 9.20
N ALA A 23 -19.86 -1.98 8.43
CA ALA A 23 -19.85 -3.42 8.22
C ALA A 23 -18.62 -3.92 7.43
N GLU A 24 -18.05 -3.08 6.56
CA GLU A 24 -16.92 -3.39 5.68
C GLU A 24 -15.59 -2.81 6.20
N ALA A 25 -15.65 -1.99 7.26
CA ALA A 25 -14.49 -1.29 7.82
C ALA A 25 -13.42 -2.25 8.37
N ALA A 26 -13.83 -3.38 8.94
CA ALA A 26 -12.90 -4.39 9.47
C ALA A 26 -12.11 -5.07 8.34
N GLU A 27 -12.79 -5.46 7.26
CA GLU A 27 -12.17 -6.05 6.07
C GLU A 27 -11.26 -5.05 5.35
N THR A 28 -11.76 -3.83 5.13
CA THR A 28 -10.97 -2.75 4.52
C THR A 28 -9.73 -2.45 5.36
N GLY A 29 -9.84 -2.52 6.69
CA GLY A 29 -8.69 -2.35 7.56
C GLY A 29 -7.66 -3.48 7.48
N ALA A 30 -8.11 -4.72 7.37
CA ALA A 30 -7.24 -5.86 7.11
C ALA A 30 -6.53 -5.73 5.75
N ALA A 31 -7.26 -5.33 4.71
CA ALA A 31 -6.71 -5.08 3.38
C ALA A 31 -5.67 -3.95 3.39
N ALA A 32 -5.96 -2.83 4.08
CA ALA A 32 -5.03 -1.70 4.20
C ALA A 32 -3.69 -2.12 4.79
N LYS A 33 -3.72 -2.83 5.92
CA LYS A 33 -2.52 -3.34 6.58
C LYS A 33 -1.75 -4.29 5.66
N ARG A 34 -2.46 -5.26 5.07
CA ARG A 34 -1.85 -6.27 4.21
C ARG A 34 -1.18 -5.67 2.97
N LEU A 35 -1.80 -4.65 2.38
CA LEU A 35 -1.27 -3.97 1.21
C LEU A 35 -0.05 -3.09 1.52
N VAL A 36 0.06 -2.52 2.72
CA VAL A 36 1.29 -1.83 3.14
C VAL A 36 2.43 -2.81 3.37
N GLU A 37 2.18 -3.94 4.02
CA GLU A 37 3.17 -5.01 4.18
C GLU A 37 3.67 -5.50 2.82
N PHE A 38 2.75 -5.71 1.87
CA PHE A 38 3.07 -6.07 0.49
C PHE A 38 3.91 -4.99 -0.23
N LEU A 39 3.54 -3.71 -0.09
CA LEU A 39 4.32 -2.60 -0.64
C LEU A 39 5.76 -2.63 -0.12
N ILE A 40 5.94 -2.74 1.20
CA ILE A 40 7.27 -2.78 1.81
C ILE A 40 8.05 -3.98 1.29
N ALA A 41 7.44 -5.17 1.26
CA ALA A 41 8.08 -6.37 0.75
C ALA A 41 8.51 -6.22 -0.73
N SER A 42 7.68 -5.59 -1.58
CA SER A 42 8.03 -5.32 -2.98
C SER A 42 9.17 -4.31 -3.17
N LEU A 43 9.28 -3.33 -2.27
CA LEU A 43 10.37 -2.35 -2.29
C LEU A 43 11.69 -2.95 -1.78
N GLU A 44 11.61 -3.88 -0.81
CA GLU A 44 12.77 -4.58 -0.25
C GLU A 44 13.26 -5.72 -1.15
N ASN A 45 12.37 -6.37 -1.90
CA ASN A 45 12.67 -7.53 -2.74
C ASN A 45 12.27 -7.26 -4.19
N SER A 46 13.12 -6.51 -4.90
CA SER A 46 12.84 -6.03 -6.27
C SER A 46 12.67 -7.14 -7.31
N ASP A 47 13.21 -8.34 -7.06
CA ASP A 47 13.23 -9.43 -8.05
C ASP A 47 12.20 -10.52 -7.76
N THR A 48 11.93 -10.84 -6.49
CA THR A 48 11.03 -11.92 -6.09
C THR A 48 10.30 -11.56 -4.80
N LEU A 49 8.97 -11.50 -4.87
CA LEU A 49 8.15 -11.39 -3.66
C LEU A 49 8.19 -12.70 -2.87
N PRO A 50 8.39 -12.65 -1.55
CA PRO A 50 8.30 -13.85 -0.74
C PRO A 50 6.83 -14.32 -0.66
N ASP A 51 6.62 -15.62 -0.48
CA ASP A 51 5.26 -16.21 -0.46
C ASP A 51 4.38 -15.58 0.63
N GLU A 52 4.96 -15.21 1.77
CA GLU A 52 4.27 -14.51 2.86
C GLU A 52 3.89 -13.06 2.52
N ALA A 53 4.30 -12.53 1.37
CA ALA A 53 3.87 -11.22 0.86
C ALA A 53 2.71 -11.32 -0.15
N ILE A 54 2.35 -12.52 -0.62
CA ILE A 54 1.24 -12.70 -1.58
C ILE A 54 -0.06 -12.17 -0.99
N VAL A 55 -0.73 -11.26 -1.70
CA VAL A 55 -1.98 -10.67 -1.22
C VAL A 55 -3.16 -11.61 -1.53
N PRO A 56 -3.99 -11.96 -0.53
CA PRO A 56 -5.18 -12.79 -0.75
C PRO A 56 -6.14 -12.21 -1.80
N ASN A 57 -6.83 -13.10 -2.53
CA ASN A 57 -7.69 -12.72 -3.66
C ASN A 57 -8.85 -11.80 -3.24
N GLU A 58 -9.36 -11.96 -2.01
CA GLU A 58 -10.41 -11.12 -1.45
C GLU A 58 -10.02 -9.63 -1.39
N PHE A 59 -8.73 -9.31 -1.24
CA PHE A 59 -8.28 -7.91 -1.14
C PHE A 59 -7.99 -7.25 -2.50
N ARG A 60 -8.16 -7.98 -3.62
CA ARG A 60 -7.93 -7.44 -4.97
C ARG A 60 -8.79 -6.23 -5.29
N ALA A 61 -10.00 -6.16 -4.72
CA ALA A 61 -10.90 -5.02 -4.87
C ALA A 61 -10.29 -3.70 -4.36
N HIS A 62 -9.33 -3.76 -3.43
CA HIS A 62 -8.68 -2.59 -2.85
C HIS A 62 -7.42 -2.13 -3.59
N PHE A 63 -6.92 -2.88 -4.58
CA PHE A 63 -5.64 -2.56 -5.24
C PHE A 63 -5.64 -1.19 -5.90
N SER A 64 -6.69 -0.88 -6.68
CA SER A 64 -6.82 0.42 -7.34
C SER A 64 -6.86 1.57 -6.36
N ARG A 65 -7.74 1.49 -5.35
CA ARG A 65 -7.86 2.54 -4.35
C ARG A 65 -6.56 2.69 -3.56
N PHE A 66 -5.92 1.60 -3.15
CA PHE A 66 -4.62 1.66 -2.48
C PHE A 66 -3.55 2.34 -3.33
N GLY A 67 -3.44 1.97 -4.61
CA GLY A 67 -2.51 2.58 -5.56
C GLY A 67 -2.73 4.09 -5.74
N ASP A 68 -3.99 4.52 -5.84
CA ASP A 68 -4.36 5.94 -5.94
C ASP A 68 -3.96 6.74 -4.67
N GLY A 69 -3.99 6.09 -3.50
CA GLY A 69 -3.61 6.69 -2.23
C GLY A 69 -2.09 6.86 -2.04
N LEU A 70 -1.26 6.09 -2.74
CA LEU A 70 0.20 6.04 -2.49
C LEU A 70 0.85 7.42 -2.60
N ARG A 71 0.66 8.10 -3.73
CA ARG A 71 1.30 9.38 -4.00
C ARG A 71 0.94 10.47 -2.97
N PRO A 72 -0.34 10.77 -2.69
CA PRO A 72 -0.69 11.79 -1.71
C PRO A 72 -0.26 11.41 -0.28
N ILE A 73 -0.37 10.14 0.13
CA ILE A 73 -0.01 9.72 1.49
C ILE A 73 1.49 9.75 1.73
N ILE A 74 2.29 9.24 0.79
CA ILE A 74 3.75 9.28 0.92
C ILE A 74 4.24 10.73 0.92
N LYS A 75 3.64 11.61 0.09
CA LYS A 75 3.98 13.04 0.10
C LYS A 75 3.61 13.71 1.42
N ASP A 76 2.46 13.38 2.02
CA ASP A 76 2.04 13.91 3.33
C ASP A 76 3.00 13.51 4.46
N ILE A 77 3.45 12.25 4.46
CA ILE A 77 4.33 11.71 5.52
C ILE A 77 5.78 12.17 5.37
N PHE A 78 6.29 12.21 4.15
CA PHE A 78 7.71 12.46 3.89
C PHE A 78 8.02 13.89 3.43
N GLY A 79 7.02 14.69 3.07
CA GLY A 79 7.17 16.07 2.61
C GLY A 79 8.16 16.17 1.45
N ASP A 80 9.13 17.07 1.57
CA ASP A 80 10.15 17.33 0.56
C ASP A 80 11.10 16.15 0.30
N ALA A 81 11.13 15.14 1.18
CA ALA A 81 11.93 13.94 0.97
C ALA A 81 11.29 12.95 -0.02
N ALA A 82 10.01 13.13 -0.37
CA ALA A 82 9.32 12.35 -1.39
C ALA A 82 9.26 13.10 -2.72
N ASP A 83 10.39 13.12 -3.43
CA ASP A 83 10.46 13.72 -4.76
C ASP A 83 9.67 12.91 -5.81
N ASP A 84 9.33 13.56 -6.93
CA ASP A 84 8.54 12.93 -7.99
C ASP A 84 9.15 11.63 -8.55
N PRO A 85 10.48 11.53 -8.74
CA PRO A 85 11.11 10.27 -9.14
C PRO A 85 10.96 9.14 -8.12
N SER A 86 11.11 9.42 -6.82
CA SER A 86 10.93 8.39 -5.78
C SER A 86 9.48 7.94 -5.69
N LEU A 87 8.53 8.87 -5.79
CA LEU A 87 7.10 8.56 -5.83
C LEU A 87 6.74 7.70 -7.05
N ALA A 88 7.27 8.03 -8.23
CA ALA A 88 7.08 7.21 -9.43
C ALA A 88 7.63 5.78 -9.23
N ARG A 89 8.85 5.63 -8.69
CA ARG A 89 9.43 4.31 -8.42
C ARG A 89 8.59 3.48 -7.46
N ILE A 90 8.06 4.10 -6.40
CA ILE A 90 7.20 3.42 -5.42
C ILE A 90 5.90 2.96 -6.08
N THR A 91 5.24 3.83 -6.84
CA THR A 91 3.98 3.51 -7.53
C THR A 91 4.19 2.45 -8.61
N ASP A 92 5.25 2.56 -9.41
CA ASP A 92 5.56 1.58 -10.47
C ASP A 92 5.95 0.22 -9.88
N GLY A 93 6.74 0.21 -8.81
CA GLY A 93 7.11 -1.01 -8.07
C GLY A 93 5.88 -1.72 -7.51
N TYR A 94 4.97 -0.97 -6.89
CA TYR A 94 3.68 -1.50 -6.44
C TYR A 94 2.89 -2.14 -7.59
N TRP A 95 2.72 -1.43 -8.71
CA TRP A 95 1.94 -1.96 -9.84
C TRP A 95 2.61 -3.15 -10.52
N HIS A 96 3.93 -3.17 -10.58
CA HIS A 96 4.68 -4.33 -11.05
C HIS A 96 4.42 -5.55 -10.15
N ALA A 97 4.55 -5.38 -8.84
CA ALA A 97 4.27 -6.41 -7.84
C ALA A 97 2.82 -6.92 -7.91
N VAL A 98 1.84 -6.01 -8.09
CA VAL A 98 0.43 -6.39 -8.25
C VAL A 98 0.23 -7.25 -9.50
N ARG A 99 0.93 -6.95 -10.60
CA ARG A 99 0.85 -7.74 -11.84
C ARG A 99 1.54 -9.09 -11.74
N SER A 100 2.62 -9.21 -10.96
CA SER A 100 3.35 -10.49 -10.82
C SER A 100 2.60 -11.52 -9.97
N GLN A 101 1.68 -11.09 -9.10
CA GLN A 101 0.82 -11.99 -8.33
C GLN A 101 -0.53 -12.30 -9.01
N ALA A 102 -0.85 -11.62 -10.11
CA ALA A 102 -2.16 -11.66 -10.75
C ALA A 102 -2.36 -12.89 -11.64
#